data_AF-A0A839NMU2-F1
#
_entry.id   AF-A0A839NMU2-F1
#
_cell.length_a   1.000
_cell.length_b   1.000
_cell.length_c   1.000
_cell.angle_alpha   90.00
_cell.angle_beta   90.00
_cell.angle_gamma   90.00
#
_symmetry.space_group_name_H-M   'P 1'
#
loop_
_entity.id
_entity.type
_entity.pdbx_description
1 polymer ?
#
loop_
_entity_poly.entity_id
_entity_poly.type
_entity_poly.pdbx_seq_one_letter_code
_entity_poly.pdbx_strand_id
1 'polypeptide(L)' 'MEKTDLIIAQKDEDAWLHATNKDDIISLMKPYDGELGSHQFVRVTDPKLTPSFLSSTY' A
#
# COMPACT_ATOMS: atom_id res chain seq x y z
N MET A 1 -12.70 6.00 -13.93
CA MET A 1 -12.45 4.87 -13.01
C MET A 1 -11.09 5.14 -12.40
N GLU A 2 -11.02 5.35 -11.10
CA GLU A 2 -9.75 5.55 -10.38
C GLU A 2 -8.91 4.27 -10.54
N LYS A 3 -7.61 4.40 -10.84
CA LYS A 3 -6.71 3.26 -10.95
C LYS A 3 -6.19 2.92 -9.56
N THR A 4 -6.67 1.81 -8.99
CA THR A 4 -6.18 1.24 -7.73
C THR A 4 -5.24 0.08 -7.99
N ASP A 5 -4.25 -0.09 -7.13
CA ASP A 5 -3.39 -1.27 -7.17
C ASP A 5 -4.17 -2.54 -6.80
N LEU A 6 -3.72 -3.68 -7.33
CA LEU A 6 -4.26 -4.98 -6.95
C LEU A 6 -3.71 -5.36 -5.58
N ILE A 7 -4.60 -5.65 -4.63
CA ILE A 7 -4.25 -6.13 -3.30
C ILE A 7 -4.78 -7.56 -3.17
N ILE A 8 -3.86 -8.50 -2.95
CA ILE A 8 -4.19 -9.90 -2.68
C ILE A 8 -4.31 -10.09 -1.17
N ALA A 9 -5.43 -10.66 -0.72
CA ALA A 9 -5.61 -10.97 0.70
C ALA A 9 -4.63 -12.05 1.13
N GLN A 10 -4.14 -11.97 2.38
CA GLN A 10 -3.15 -12.93 2.90
C GLN A 10 -3.62 -14.39 2.79
N LYS A 11 -4.92 -14.65 2.98
CA LYS A 11 -5.53 -15.98 2.81
C LYS A 11 -5.38 -16.57 1.39
N ASP A 12 -5.21 -15.70 0.39
CA ASP A 12 -5.15 -16.04 -1.03
C ASP A 12 -3.71 -15.97 -1.58
N GLU A 13 -2.70 -15.73 -0.73
CA GLU A 13 -1.29 -15.57 -1.12
C GLU A 13 -0.75 -16.81 -1.84
N ASP A 14 -0.96 -18.00 -1.27
CA ASP A 14 -0.50 -19.27 -1.84
C ASP A 14 -1.14 -19.53 -3.21
N ALA A 15 -2.46 -19.30 -3.31
CA ALA A 15 -3.21 -19.42 -4.55
C ALA A 15 -2.70 -18.45 -5.63
N TRP A 16 -2.30 -17.23 -5.24
CA TRP A 16 -1.71 -16.25 -6.16
C TRP A 16 -0.31 -16.65 -6.64
N LEU A 17 0.54 -17.12 -5.73
CA LEU A 17 1.91 -17.53 -6.06
C LEU A 17 1.97 -18.80 -6.92
N HIS A 18 0.96 -19.66 -6.81
CA HIS A 18 0.92 -20.97 -7.47
C HIS A 18 -0.13 -21.08 -8.58
N ALA A 19 -0.78 -19.98 -8.97
CA ALA A 19 -1.71 -19.97 -10.09
C ALA A 19 -1.01 -20.44 -11.39
N THR A 20 -1.54 -21.50 -12.00
CA THR A 20 -0.94 -22.12 -13.19
C THR A 20 -1.63 -21.73 -14.49
N ASN A 21 -2.85 -21.19 -14.39
CA ASN A 21 -3.63 -20.79 -15.54
C ASN A 21 -4.15 -19.35 -15.39
N LYS A 22 -4.56 -18.77 -16.51
CA LYS A 22 -5.01 -17.39 -16.60
C LYS A 22 -6.32 -17.15 -15.84
N ASP A 23 -7.20 -18.14 -15.82
CA ASP A 23 -8.53 -18.00 -15.21
C ASP A 23 -8.42 -17.92 -13.68
N ASP A 24 -7.50 -18.68 -13.08
CA ASP A 24 -7.16 -18.61 -11.65
C ASP A 24 -6.67 -17.20 -11.29
N ILE A 25 -5.74 -16.64 -12.08
CA ILE A 25 -5.22 -15.28 -11.89
C ILE A 25 -6.36 -14.26 -11.95
N ILE A 26 -7.22 -14.34 -12.97
CA ILE A 26 -8.35 -13.41 -13.15
C ILE A 26 -9.33 -13.50 -11.98
N SER A 27 -9.57 -14.71 -11.45
CA SER A 27 -10.48 -14.90 -10.31
C SER A 27 -9.98 -14.21 -9.02
N LEU A 28 -8.67 -14.04 -8.90
CA LEU A 28 -8.00 -13.36 -7.79
C LEU A 28 -7.91 -11.84 -8.00
N MET A 29 -8.06 -11.35 -9.24
CA MET A 29 -8.08 -9.92 -9.59
C MET A 29 -9.42 -9.24 -9.27
N LYS A 30 -9.79 -9.26 -7.99
CA LYS A 30 -11.02 -8.63 -7.47
C LYS A 30 -10.69 -7.48 -6.51
N PRO A 31 -11.63 -6.55 -6.27
CA PRO A 31 -11.44 -5.52 -5.25
C PRO A 31 -11.13 -6.14 -3.89
N TYR A 32 -10.23 -5.51 -3.14
CA TYR A 32 -9.90 -5.93 -1.78
C TYR A 32 -11.15 -5.83 -0.89
N ASP A 33 -11.44 -6.88 -0.12
CA ASP A 33 -12.63 -7.00 0.70
C ASP A 33 -12.48 -6.39 2.11
N GLY A 34 -11.28 -5.95 2.48
CA GLY A 34 -10.97 -5.33 3.78
C GLY A 34 -11.02 -3.80 3.78
N GLU A 35 -10.99 -3.22 4.99
CA GLU A 35 -10.92 -1.77 5.17
C GLU A 35 -9.51 -1.24 4.94
N LEU A 36 -9.39 -0.25 4.05
CA LEU A 36 -8.14 0.46 3.79
C LEU A 36 -8.18 1.84 4.45
N GLY A 37 -7.27 2.07 5.39
CA GLY A 37 -6.99 3.39 5.91
C GLY A 37 -6.06 4.16 4.98
N SER A 38 -6.28 5.46 4.82
CA SER A 38 -5.31 6.35 4.16
C SER A 38 -5.03 7.55 5.06
N HIS A 39 -3.76 7.97 5.08
CA HIS A 39 -3.35 9.18 5.78
C HIS A 39 -2.23 9.87 5.01
N GLN A 40 -2.29 11.20 4.98
CA GLN A 40 -1.25 12.01 4.36
C GLN A 40 0.00 12.03 5.28
N PHE A 41 1.17 11.83 4.69
CA PHE A 41 2.44 11.97 5.40
C PHE A 41 3.27 13.09 4.77
N VAL A 42 4.04 13.78 5.61
CA VAL A 42 4.95 14.86 5.20
C VAL A 42 6.37 14.33 5.23
N ARG A 43 7.14 14.60 4.18
CA ARG A 43 8.55 14.25 4.11
C ARG A 43 9.37 15.19 5.00
N VAL A 44 9.94 14.65 6.08
CA VAL A 44 10.72 15.41 7.10
C VAL A 44 12.05 15.95 6.54
N THR A 45 12.56 15.38 5.45
CA THR A 45 13.79 15.84 4.80
C THR A 45 13.58 17.03 3.87
N ASP A 46 12.39 17.63 3.82
CA ASP A 46 12.20 18.89 3.10
C ASP A 46 12.84 20.03 3.92
N PRO A 47 13.91 20.68 3.42
CA PRO A 47 14.57 21.77 4.13
C PRO A 47 13.64 22.93 4.47
N LYS A 48 12.50 23.07 3.77
CA LYS A 48 11.48 24.08 4.01
C LYS A 48 10.52 23.73 5.14
N LEU A 49 10.52 22.48 5.61
CA LEU A 49 9.63 21.95 6.64
C LEU A 49 10.37 21.45 7.87
N THR A 50 11.72 21.42 7.87
CA THR A 50 12.50 21.31 9.11
C THR A 50 12.14 22.48 10.02
N PRO A 51 11.35 22.27 11.08
CA PRO A 51 11.17 23.32 12.05
C PRO A 51 12.49 23.44 12.82
N SER A 52 12.84 24.65 13.21
CA SER A 52 13.96 25.00 14.09
C SER A 52 13.96 24.30 15.46
N PHE A 53 13.02 23.38 15.74
CA PHE A 53 12.96 22.58 16.96
C PHE A 53 14.11 21.57 17.14
N LEU A 54 14.95 21.33 16.12
CA LEU A 54 16.21 20.59 16.30
C LEU A 54 17.38 21.48 16.75
N SER A 55 17.15 22.76 17.03
CA SER A 55 18.12 23.65 17.68
C SER A 55 17.71 23.93 19.14
N SER A 56 17.64 22.88 19.95
CA SER A 56 17.74 23.05 21.41
C SER A 56 18.16 21.74 22.07
N THR A 57 19.21 21.82 22.91
CA THR A 57 19.79 20.79 23.79
C THR A 57 20.37 19.57 23.06
N TYR A 58 21.69 19.35 22.99
CA TYR A 58 22.77 19.51 23.98
C TYR A 58 24.05 20.13 23.38
#